data_AF-A0ABD0KEQ3-F1
#
_entry.id   AF-A0ABD0KEQ3-F1
#
_cell.length_a   1.000
_cell.length_b   1.000
_cell.length_c   1.000
_cell.angle_alpha   90.00
_cell.angle_beta   90.00
_cell.angle_gamma   90.00
#
_symmetry.space_group_name_H-M   'P 1'
#
loop_
_entity.id
_entity.type
_entity.pdbx_description
1 polymer ?
#
loop_
_entity_poly.entity_id
_entity_poly.type
_entity_poly.pdbx_seq_one_letter_code
_entity_poly.pdbx_strand_id
1 'polypeptide(L)'
;MQVIKSLCTLFKRQANLRSANLAFSQLNKDEGIRILESLALSGSLQRRHKQFLTVLDLQEFFSPRTRVLSSSKFAETMGLFLALTSLCMDKRYLNEDVLEKLTSRSCTAPLRYLQLVADSMDPVLDHPISRRAWVEAVHRDPDFTVGVLFLGLTSFDKYASVLIRGMPLTWMRLSWLGVVGPVHPAIMADVEKLLRHVAYNFSDTIIRVQICLWPEAVVPVDEALVNLVSRCHLLRELSVTCRIVPETLDKIEAVLASRQDNVLETMELRLVGFTQEMTAPGYIRRRWPSIKTMAFC
;
A
#
# COMPACT_ATOMS: atom_id res chain seq x y z
N MET A 1 26.24 19.32 7.89
CA MET A 1 26.37 19.35 6.40
C MET A 1 27.46 18.46 5.79
N GLN A 2 28.54 18.07 6.50
CA GLN A 2 29.61 17.22 5.94
C GLN A 2 29.19 15.77 5.69
N VAL A 3 28.27 15.23 6.51
CA VAL A 3 27.73 13.87 6.37
C VAL A 3 26.94 13.71 5.06
N ILE A 4 25.99 14.59 4.76
CA ILE A 4 25.20 14.55 3.51
C ILE A 4 26.12 14.61 2.28
N LYS A 5 27.12 15.51 2.28
CA LYS A 5 28.09 15.60 1.18
C LYS A 5 28.90 14.30 1.02
N SER A 6 29.27 13.68 2.13
CA SER A 6 30.02 12.41 2.14
C SER A 6 29.16 11.26 1.62
N LEU A 7 27.90 11.16 2.05
CA LEU A 7 26.91 10.20 1.53
C LEU A 7 26.68 10.36 0.02
N CYS A 8 26.48 11.60 -0.44
CA CYS A 8 26.35 11.88 -1.88
C CYS A 8 27.57 11.40 -2.67
N THR A 9 28.77 11.61 -2.13
CA THR A 9 30.03 11.15 -2.75
C THR A 9 30.11 9.64 -2.75
N LEU A 10 29.69 8.99 -1.65
CA LEU A 10 29.63 7.54 -1.55
C LEU A 10 28.70 6.96 -2.63
N PHE A 11 27.45 7.43 -2.71
CA PHE A 11 26.47 6.92 -3.68
C PHE A 11 26.94 7.05 -5.13
N LYS A 12 27.57 8.18 -5.49
CA LYS A 12 28.14 8.38 -6.83
C LYS A 12 29.29 7.43 -7.17
N ARG A 13 29.97 6.88 -6.15
CA ARG A 13 31.08 5.92 -6.30
C ARG A 13 30.65 4.46 -6.28
N GLN A 14 29.44 4.14 -5.81
CA GLN A 14 28.94 2.76 -5.77
C GLN A 14 28.42 2.34 -7.15
N ALA A 15 29.15 1.51 -7.90
CA ALA A 15 28.71 1.06 -9.24
C ALA A 15 27.72 -0.11 -9.22
N ASN A 16 27.62 -0.82 -8.09
CA ASN A 16 26.83 -2.04 -7.93
C ASN A 16 25.62 -1.86 -6.99
N LEU A 17 25.24 -0.62 -6.68
CA LEU A 17 24.12 -0.34 -5.79
C LEU A 17 22.79 -0.62 -6.52
N ARG A 18 22.09 -1.69 -6.13
CA ARG A 18 20.78 -2.08 -6.70
C ARG A 18 19.59 -1.72 -5.82
N SER A 19 19.81 -1.64 -4.52
CA SER A 19 18.77 -1.34 -3.53
C SER A 19 19.27 -0.30 -2.56
N ALA A 20 18.41 0.65 -2.20
CA ALA A 20 18.66 1.62 -1.15
C ALA A 20 17.41 1.74 -0.26
N ASN A 21 17.61 1.60 1.04
CA ASN A 21 16.60 1.94 2.02
C ASN A 21 17.04 3.23 2.74
N LEU A 22 16.26 4.29 2.58
CA LEU A 22 16.45 5.58 3.24
C LEU A 22 15.26 5.93 4.12
N ALA A 23 14.46 4.93 4.51
CA ALA A 23 13.29 5.14 5.32
C ALA A 23 13.65 5.82 6.65
N PHE A 24 12.76 6.67 7.16
CA PHE A 24 12.88 7.37 8.44
C PHE A 24 14.10 8.32 8.54
N SER A 25 14.69 8.73 7.41
CA SER A 25 15.84 9.66 7.42
C SER A 25 15.46 11.09 7.84
N GLN A 26 14.18 11.47 7.74
CA GLN A 26 13.63 12.77 8.14
C GLN A 26 14.40 14.00 7.63
N LEU A 27 14.89 13.95 6.40
CA LEU A 27 15.69 15.00 5.80
C LEU A 27 14.84 16.24 5.47
N ASN A 28 15.48 17.41 5.42
CA ASN A 28 14.85 18.56 4.79
C ASN A 28 14.84 18.40 3.25
N LYS A 29 14.11 19.29 2.58
CA LYS A 29 13.92 19.28 1.13
C LYS A 29 15.24 19.21 0.34
N ASP A 30 16.18 20.10 0.63
CA ASP A 30 17.39 20.26 -0.17
C ASP A 30 18.38 19.11 0.04
N GLU A 31 18.48 18.63 1.29
CA GLU A 31 19.30 17.46 1.62
C GLU A 31 18.75 16.19 0.97
N GLY A 32 17.44 15.97 1.06
CA GLY A 32 16.81 14.79 0.48
C GLY A 32 16.89 14.77 -1.04
N ILE A 33 16.58 15.89 -1.72
CA ILE A 33 16.72 15.98 -3.19
C ILE A 33 18.17 15.70 -3.62
N ARG A 34 19.15 16.28 -2.93
CA ARG A 34 20.58 16.09 -3.27
C ARG A 34 21.03 14.64 -3.10
N ILE A 35 20.51 13.93 -2.09
CA ILE A 35 20.76 12.50 -1.90
C ILE A 35 20.12 11.69 -3.04
N LEU A 36 18.87 11.97 -3.39
CA LEU A 36 18.16 11.29 -4.48
C LEU A 36 18.87 11.50 -5.83
N GLU A 37 19.29 12.72 -6.16
CA GLU A 37 20.10 13.02 -7.35
C GLU A 37 21.39 12.18 -7.36
N SER A 38 22.06 12.06 -6.20
CA SER A 38 23.30 11.30 -6.09
C SER A 38 23.09 9.79 -6.25
N LEU A 39 21.94 9.28 -5.82
CA LEU A 39 21.53 7.89 -6.01
C LEU A 39 21.12 7.58 -7.45
N ALA A 40 20.35 8.46 -8.10
CA ALA A 40 19.99 8.30 -9.51
C ALA A 40 21.24 8.29 -10.42
N LEU A 41 22.26 9.05 -10.01
CA LEU A 41 23.58 9.10 -10.64
C LEU A 41 24.58 8.10 -10.03
N SER A 42 24.13 7.08 -9.29
CA SER A 42 25.00 6.06 -8.72
C SER A 42 25.81 5.35 -9.82
N GLY A 43 27.07 5.07 -9.53
CA GLY A 43 28.03 4.54 -10.49
C GLY A 43 28.49 5.51 -11.60
N SER A 44 27.97 6.75 -11.67
CA SER A 44 28.36 7.72 -12.72
C SER A 44 29.85 8.10 -12.71
N LEU A 45 30.53 7.97 -11.57
CA LEU A 45 31.97 8.22 -11.46
C LEU A 45 32.82 7.01 -11.89
N GLN A 46 32.21 5.85 -12.17
CA GLN A 46 32.92 4.66 -12.62
C GLN A 46 32.70 4.43 -14.13
N ARG A 47 33.79 4.28 -14.90
CA ARG A 47 33.76 4.21 -16.37
C ARG A 47 33.36 2.84 -16.93
N ARG A 48 33.16 1.81 -16.11
CA ARG A 48 32.86 0.45 -16.56
C ARG A 48 31.81 -0.20 -15.66
N HIS A 49 30.78 -0.78 -16.29
CA HIS A 49 29.65 -1.50 -15.68
C HIS A 49 28.82 -0.67 -14.68
N LYS A 50 27.94 0.19 -15.22
CA LYS A 50 26.89 0.85 -14.42
C LYS A 50 25.78 -0.15 -14.15
N GLN A 51 25.57 -0.52 -12.89
CA GLN A 51 24.28 -1.08 -12.47
C GLN A 51 23.36 0.06 -12.06
N PHE A 52 22.09 -0.06 -12.40
CA PHE A 52 21.09 0.91 -12.02
C PHE A 52 20.43 0.48 -10.70
N LEU A 53 20.02 1.48 -9.92
CA LEU A 53 19.19 1.26 -8.74
C LEU A 53 17.81 0.76 -9.19
N THR A 54 17.39 -0.40 -8.68
CA THR A 54 16.11 -1.04 -9.03
C THR A 54 15.10 -1.00 -7.90
N VAL A 55 15.56 -0.88 -6.65
CA VAL A 55 14.69 -0.83 -5.46
C VAL A 55 15.04 0.39 -4.61
N LEU A 56 14.01 1.16 -4.23
CA LEU A 56 14.17 2.33 -3.37
C LEU A 56 13.05 2.40 -2.34
N ASP A 57 13.42 2.64 -1.08
CA ASP A 57 12.47 2.88 0.01
C ASP A 57 12.69 4.26 0.61
N LEU A 58 11.65 5.09 0.55
CA LEU A 58 11.57 6.48 0.98
C LEU A 58 10.46 6.71 2.01
N GLN A 59 9.99 5.68 2.71
CA GLN A 59 9.02 5.86 3.80
C GLN A 59 9.56 6.86 4.84
N GLU A 60 8.82 7.92 5.18
CA GLU A 60 9.27 8.98 6.09
C GLU A 60 10.66 9.59 5.76
N PHE A 61 11.01 9.63 4.47
CA PHE A 61 12.32 10.12 4.03
C PHE A 61 12.52 11.62 4.30
N PHE A 62 11.50 12.44 4.08
CA PHE A 62 11.50 13.86 4.41
C PHE A 62 10.83 14.11 5.76
N SER A 63 11.33 15.09 6.50
CA SER A 63 10.68 15.56 7.74
C SER A 63 9.21 15.95 7.48
N PRO A 64 8.27 15.67 8.41
CA PRO A 64 6.83 15.92 8.19
C PRO A 64 6.45 17.35 7.80
N ARG A 65 7.27 18.34 8.15
CA ARG A 65 7.04 19.76 7.79
C ARG A 65 7.52 20.11 6.37
N THR A 66 8.18 19.17 5.69
CA THR A 66 8.77 19.40 4.38
C THR A 66 7.72 19.31 3.27
N ARG A 67 7.44 20.44 2.63
CA ARG A 67 6.56 20.51 1.45
C ARG A 67 7.34 20.22 0.16
N VAL A 68 7.77 18.97 -0.01
CA VAL A 68 8.63 18.58 -1.14
C VAL A 68 7.96 18.78 -2.50
N LEU A 69 6.64 18.55 -2.58
CA LEU A 69 5.85 18.70 -3.80
C LEU A 69 5.70 20.15 -4.28
N SER A 70 6.06 21.15 -3.46
CA SER A 70 6.11 22.55 -3.92
C SER A 70 7.32 22.83 -4.84
N SER A 71 8.22 21.86 -5.01
CA SER A 71 9.42 21.99 -5.84
C SER A 71 9.35 21.08 -7.06
N SER A 72 9.33 21.67 -8.26
CA SER A 72 9.44 20.93 -9.53
C SER A 72 10.68 20.03 -9.58
N LYS A 73 11.77 20.47 -8.92
CA LYS A 73 13.02 19.75 -8.83
C LYS A 73 12.87 18.34 -8.26
N PHE A 74 11.92 18.13 -7.34
CA PHE A 74 11.68 16.79 -6.80
C PHE A 74 11.13 15.84 -7.87
N ALA A 75 10.10 16.25 -8.62
CA ALA A 75 9.55 15.45 -9.71
C ALA A 75 10.61 15.17 -10.79
N GLU A 76 11.39 16.18 -11.16
CA GLU A 76 12.53 16.02 -12.09
C GLU A 76 13.55 14.99 -11.56
N THR A 77 13.87 15.05 -10.27
CA THR A 77 14.81 14.11 -9.62
C THR A 77 14.26 12.69 -9.64
N MET A 78 12.96 12.49 -9.40
CA MET A 78 12.34 11.17 -9.51
C MET A 78 12.41 10.61 -10.94
N GLY A 79 12.35 11.48 -11.95
CA GLY A 79 12.54 11.10 -13.35
C GLY A 79 13.97 10.69 -13.74
N LEU A 80 14.97 10.90 -12.87
CA LEU A 80 16.35 10.47 -13.14
C LEU A 80 16.57 8.97 -12.91
N PHE A 81 15.64 8.29 -12.23
CA PHE A 81 15.75 6.87 -11.91
C PHE A 81 15.29 6.00 -13.09
N LEU A 82 16.22 5.73 -14.01
CA LEU A 82 15.89 5.05 -15.27
C LEU A 82 15.54 3.56 -15.16
N ALA A 83 15.88 2.87 -14.07
CA ALA A 83 15.64 1.42 -13.96
C ALA A 83 14.93 1.01 -12.67
N LEU A 84 14.25 1.95 -12.01
CA LEU A 84 13.60 1.69 -10.74
C LEU A 84 12.37 0.82 -10.98
N THR A 85 12.40 -0.43 -10.50
CA THR A 85 11.31 -1.40 -10.65
C THR A 85 10.40 -1.45 -9.44
N SER A 86 10.91 -1.09 -8.25
CA SER A 86 10.16 -1.08 -6.99
C SER A 86 10.44 0.19 -6.19
N LEU A 87 9.38 0.91 -5.81
CA LEU A 87 9.46 2.12 -5.00
C LEU A 87 8.49 2.05 -3.82
N CYS A 88 8.98 2.33 -2.61
CA CYS A 88 8.14 2.61 -1.44
C CYS A 88 8.28 4.09 -1.07
N MET A 89 7.17 4.79 -0.83
CA MET A 89 7.19 6.21 -0.43
C MET A 89 5.90 6.61 0.29
N ASP A 90 5.96 7.69 1.08
CA ASP A 90 4.74 8.27 1.65
C ASP A 90 3.84 8.87 0.55
N LYS A 91 2.52 8.74 0.67
CA LYS A 91 1.54 9.28 -0.29
C LYS A 91 1.66 10.80 -0.44
N ARG A 92 2.07 11.51 0.61
CA ARG A 92 2.32 12.96 0.58
C ARG A 92 3.49 13.37 -0.33
N TYR A 93 4.28 12.43 -0.81
CA TYR A 93 5.34 12.66 -1.80
C TYR A 93 4.90 12.36 -3.24
N LEU A 94 3.64 11.99 -3.47
CA LEU A 94 3.14 11.63 -4.80
C LEU A 94 2.02 12.57 -5.25
N ASN A 95 2.26 13.26 -6.36
CA ASN A 95 1.27 13.97 -7.17
C ASN A 95 1.32 13.47 -8.64
N GLU A 96 0.54 14.07 -9.53
CA GLU A 96 0.49 13.68 -10.95
C GLU A 96 1.85 13.85 -11.65
N ASP A 97 2.57 14.95 -11.41
CA ASP A 97 3.88 15.20 -12.02
C ASP A 97 4.90 14.12 -11.64
N VAL A 98 4.95 13.74 -10.36
CA VAL A 98 5.85 12.68 -9.88
C VAL A 98 5.45 11.33 -10.48
N LEU A 99 4.16 11.01 -10.51
CA LEU A 99 3.65 9.78 -11.13
C LEU A 99 4.00 9.71 -12.62
N GLU A 100 3.85 10.83 -13.35
CA GLU A 100 4.22 10.91 -14.76
C GLU A 100 5.71 10.63 -14.96
N LYS A 101 6.58 11.26 -14.17
CA LYS A 101 8.03 11.08 -14.27
C LYS A 101 8.44 9.63 -14.00
N LEU A 102 7.87 9.01 -12.96
CA LEU A 102 8.12 7.62 -12.58
C LEU A 102 7.65 6.60 -13.64
N THR A 103 6.58 6.91 -14.36
CA THR A 103 5.96 6.01 -15.35
C THR A 103 6.30 6.37 -16.79
N SER A 104 7.20 7.33 -17.00
CA SER A 104 7.59 7.78 -18.33
C SER A 104 8.44 6.73 -19.08
N ARG A 105 8.27 6.65 -20.41
CA ARG A 105 8.90 5.63 -21.26
C ARG A 105 10.40 5.81 -21.48
N SER A 106 11.02 6.84 -20.93
CA SER A 106 12.46 7.08 -21.03
C SER A 106 13.29 6.16 -20.12
N CYS A 107 12.63 5.36 -19.29
CA CYS A 107 13.26 4.41 -18.38
C CYS A 107 13.78 3.16 -19.12
N THR A 108 14.99 2.73 -18.79
CA THR A 108 15.58 1.46 -19.24
C THR A 108 14.85 0.24 -18.67
N ALA A 109 14.24 0.37 -17.48
CA ALA A 109 13.30 -0.59 -16.94
C ALA A 109 12.12 0.15 -16.29
N PRO A 110 10.87 -0.22 -16.60
CA PRO A 110 9.71 0.49 -16.07
C PRO A 110 9.47 0.16 -14.59
N LEU A 111 8.86 1.10 -13.88
CA LEU A 111 8.41 0.90 -12.52
C LEU A 111 7.28 -0.12 -12.51
N ARG A 112 7.52 -1.30 -11.90
CA ARG A 112 6.53 -2.39 -11.82
C ARG A 112 5.68 -2.32 -10.57
N TYR A 113 6.26 -1.84 -9.48
CA TYR A 113 5.61 -1.84 -8.18
C TYR A 113 5.83 -0.53 -7.43
N LEU A 114 4.73 0.11 -7.03
CA LEU A 114 4.71 1.29 -6.18
C LEU A 114 3.95 1.00 -4.90
N GLN A 115 4.63 1.09 -3.77
CA GLN A 115 4.02 1.04 -2.45
C GLN A 115 3.84 2.44 -1.89
N LEU A 116 2.61 2.79 -1.53
CA LEU A 116 2.26 4.05 -0.90
C LEU A 116 1.96 3.86 0.57
N VAL A 117 2.63 4.64 1.41
CA VAL A 117 2.34 4.71 2.84
C VAL A 117 1.51 5.96 3.11
N ALA A 118 0.30 5.79 3.62
CA ALA A 118 -0.62 6.88 3.93
C ALA A 118 -0.86 6.93 5.45
N ASP A 119 -0.27 7.92 6.11
CA ASP A 119 -0.45 8.13 7.55
C ASP A 119 -1.70 8.99 7.82
N SER A 120 -2.54 8.54 8.75
CA SER A 120 -3.70 9.28 9.25
C SER A 120 -3.35 10.68 9.79
N MET A 121 -2.14 10.83 10.33
CA MET A 121 -1.60 12.06 10.92
C MET A 121 -1.01 13.01 9.88
N ASP A 122 -0.85 12.58 8.62
CA ASP A 122 -0.36 13.48 7.59
C ASP A 122 -1.37 14.60 7.37
N PRO A 123 -0.93 15.87 7.50
CA PRO A 123 -1.83 17.00 7.64
C PRO A 123 -2.55 17.37 6.34
N VAL A 124 -2.15 16.80 5.20
CA VAL A 124 -2.54 17.30 3.88
C VAL A 124 -2.49 16.20 2.81
N LEU A 125 -3.64 15.91 2.20
CA LEU A 125 -3.76 15.18 0.91
C LEU A 125 -4.18 16.16 -0.20
N ASP A 126 -3.61 17.38 -0.23
CA ASP A 126 -3.98 18.48 -1.16
C ASP A 126 -3.61 18.20 -2.62
N HIS A 127 -3.01 17.05 -2.91
CA HIS A 127 -2.57 16.65 -4.25
C HIS A 127 -3.18 15.30 -4.62
N PRO A 128 -4.52 15.22 -4.81
CA PRO A 128 -5.16 14.03 -5.33
C PRO A 128 -4.70 13.82 -6.77
N ILE A 129 -4.39 12.57 -7.10
CA ILE A 129 -4.04 12.16 -8.46
C ILE A 129 -5.35 11.81 -9.15
N SER A 130 -5.62 12.39 -10.31
CA SER A 130 -6.85 12.12 -11.04
C SER A 130 -6.90 10.67 -11.52
N ARG A 131 -8.11 10.17 -11.72
CA ARG A 131 -8.34 8.89 -12.41
C ARG A 131 -7.62 8.83 -13.75
N ARG A 132 -7.59 9.94 -14.49
CA ARG A 132 -6.96 10.00 -15.81
C ARG A 132 -5.46 9.74 -15.71
N ALA A 133 -4.76 10.38 -14.77
CA ALA A 133 -3.33 10.18 -14.57
C ALA A 133 -2.98 8.72 -14.24
N TRP A 134 -3.77 8.07 -13.39
CA TRP A 134 -3.61 6.63 -13.11
C TRP A 134 -3.84 5.75 -14.33
N VAL A 135 -4.91 6.02 -15.10
CA VAL A 135 -5.21 5.27 -16.32
C VAL A 135 -4.07 5.44 -17.34
N GLU A 136 -3.55 6.65 -17.52
CA GLU A 136 -2.41 6.91 -18.40
C GLU A 136 -1.15 6.17 -17.95
N ALA A 137 -0.87 6.11 -16.64
CA ALA A 137 0.23 5.33 -16.10
C ALA A 137 0.13 3.84 -16.48
N VAL A 138 -1.06 3.24 -16.30
CA VAL A 138 -1.32 1.83 -16.67
C VAL A 138 -1.25 1.61 -18.19
N HIS A 139 -1.68 2.59 -19.00
CA HIS A 139 -1.53 2.49 -20.47
C HIS A 139 -0.06 2.53 -20.92
N ARG A 140 0.81 3.25 -20.18
CA ARG A 140 2.25 3.28 -20.46
C ARG A 140 2.92 1.97 -20.08
N ASP A 141 2.52 1.39 -18.95
CA ASP A 141 2.97 0.07 -18.49
C ASP A 141 1.81 -0.76 -17.88
N PRO A 142 1.31 -1.77 -18.61
CA PRO A 142 0.22 -2.64 -18.13
C PRO A 142 0.59 -3.52 -16.93
N ASP A 143 1.88 -3.80 -16.68
CA ASP A 143 2.31 -4.60 -15.53
C ASP A 143 2.54 -3.75 -14.28
N PHE A 144 2.28 -2.44 -14.34
CA PHE A 144 2.43 -1.53 -13.21
C PHE A 144 1.35 -1.82 -12.15
N THR A 145 1.79 -2.00 -10.91
CA THR A 145 0.93 -2.33 -9.78
C THR A 145 1.17 -1.40 -8.60
N VAL A 146 0.12 -1.15 -7.83
CA VAL A 146 0.17 -0.31 -6.63
C VAL A 146 -0.25 -1.09 -5.39
N GLY A 147 0.50 -0.89 -4.31
CA GLY A 147 0.16 -1.30 -2.96
C GLY A 147 -0.08 -0.11 -2.06
N VAL A 148 -1.03 -0.19 -1.13
CA VAL A 148 -1.29 0.91 -0.17
C VAL A 148 -1.29 0.42 1.26
N LEU A 149 -0.45 1.02 2.10
CA LEU A 149 -0.42 0.83 3.54
C LEU A 149 -0.99 2.08 4.23
N PHE A 150 -2.13 1.93 4.88
CA PHE A 150 -2.69 2.93 5.78
C PHE A 150 -2.17 2.73 7.20
N LEU A 151 -1.55 3.77 7.75
CA LEU A 151 -1.08 3.84 9.13
C LEU A 151 -2.05 4.70 9.95
N GLY A 152 -2.72 4.07 10.92
CA GLY A 152 -3.78 4.67 11.72
C GLY A 152 -5.13 4.70 11.01
N LEU A 153 -6.20 4.89 11.79
CA LEU A 153 -7.53 5.09 11.23
C LEU A 153 -7.81 6.56 10.97
N THR A 154 -8.56 6.82 9.91
CA THR A 154 -8.97 8.17 9.52
C THR A 154 -10.36 8.14 8.86
N SER A 155 -10.83 9.31 8.41
CA SER A 155 -12.13 9.41 7.76
C SER A 155 -12.14 8.74 6.39
N PHE A 156 -13.33 8.33 5.95
CA PHE A 156 -13.52 7.77 4.61
C PHE A 156 -13.01 8.69 3.51
N ASP A 157 -13.22 10.00 3.62
CA ASP A 157 -12.77 10.97 2.62
C ASP A 157 -11.25 10.93 2.42
N LYS A 158 -10.48 10.76 3.50
CA LYS A 158 -9.03 10.58 3.40
C LYS A 158 -8.69 9.29 2.65
N TYR A 159 -9.29 8.16 3.01
CA TYR A 159 -9.03 6.90 2.29
C TYR A 159 -9.39 7.01 0.81
N ALA A 160 -10.55 7.58 0.49
CA ALA A 160 -11.04 7.74 -0.88
C ALA A 160 -10.14 8.67 -1.70
N SER A 161 -9.54 9.69 -1.08
CA SER A 161 -8.58 10.58 -1.75
C SER A 161 -7.23 9.90 -2.08
N VAL A 162 -6.89 8.81 -1.39
CA VAL A 162 -5.72 7.97 -1.71
C VAL A 162 -6.09 6.89 -2.73
N LEU A 163 -7.22 6.21 -2.51
CA LEU A 163 -7.70 5.10 -3.35
C LEU A 163 -8.56 5.59 -4.50
N ILE A 164 -7.92 6.16 -5.51
CA ILE A 164 -8.60 6.69 -6.69
C ILE A 164 -8.88 5.59 -7.71
N ARG A 165 -10.11 5.56 -8.24
CA ARG A 165 -10.52 4.63 -9.30
C ARG A 165 -9.57 4.76 -10.51
N GLY A 166 -9.16 3.63 -11.07
CA GLY A 166 -8.22 3.57 -12.21
C GLY A 166 -6.77 3.33 -11.79
N MET A 167 -6.44 3.48 -10.50
CA MET A 167 -5.19 2.99 -9.93
C MET A 167 -5.13 1.45 -10.01
N PRO A 168 -4.01 0.84 -10.42
CA PRO A 168 -3.86 -0.61 -10.51
C PRO A 168 -3.57 -1.21 -9.11
N LEU A 169 -4.52 -1.04 -8.18
CA LEU A 169 -4.39 -1.47 -6.80
C LEU A 169 -4.41 -3.00 -6.72
N THR A 170 -3.31 -3.60 -6.28
CA THR A 170 -3.18 -5.06 -6.11
C THR A 170 -3.21 -5.49 -4.66
N TRP A 171 -2.81 -4.62 -3.73
CA TRP A 171 -3.02 -4.90 -2.32
C TRP A 171 -3.20 -3.66 -1.47
N MET A 172 -3.88 -3.85 -0.35
CA MET A 172 -4.00 -2.83 0.68
C MET A 172 -3.81 -3.43 2.08
N ARG A 173 -3.31 -2.61 2.99
CA ARG A 173 -3.31 -2.90 4.42
C ARG A 173 -3.78 -1.69 5.21
N LEU A 174 -4.70 -1.90 6.13
CA LEU A 174 -5.09 -0.94 7.16
C LEU A 174 -4.50 -1.39 8.50
N SER A 175 -3.69 -0.54 9.11
CA SER A 175 -3.05 -0.82 10.40
C SER A 175 -3.51 0.17 11.46
N TRP A 176 -3.99 -0.33 12.60
CA TRP A 176 -4.33 0.49 13.77
C TRP A 176 -3.11 1.16 14.44
N LEU A 177 -1.88 0.74 14.12
CA LEU A 177 -0.65 1.23 14.76
C LEU A 177 -0.60 2.78 14.76
N GLY A 178 -0.57 3.37 15.96
CA GLY A 178 -0.34 4.81 16.16
C GLY A 178 -1.40 5.56 16.96
N VAL A 179 -2.61 5.02 17.13
CA VAL A 179 -3.67 5.70 17.91
C VAL A 179 -3.78 5.11 19.31
N VAL A 180 -3.34 5.88 20.31
CA VAL A 180 -3.53 5.59 21.73
C VAL A 180 -4.85 6.23 22.16
N GLY A 181 -5.89 5.43 22.40
CA GLY A 181 -7.17 5.90 22.96
C GLY A 181 -8.41 5.24 22.34
N PRO A 182 -9.59 5.47 22.95
CA PRO A 182 -10.84 4.97 22.43
C PRO A 182 -11.14 5.58 21.06
N VAL A 183 -11.46 4.72 20.10
CA VAL A 183 -11.75 5.12 18.72
C VAL A 183 -13.18 5.57 18.63
N HIS A 184 -13.41 6.71 18.00
CA HIS A 184 -14.77 7.16 17.77
C HIS A 184 -15.52 6.17 16.85
N PRO A 185 -16.75 5.72 17.19
CA PRO A 185 -17.51 4.76 16.38
C PRO A 185 -17.68 5.16 14.92
N ALA A 186 -17.75 6.47 14.63
CA ALA A 186 -17.82 6.98 13.25
C ALA A 186 -16.58 6.60 12.40
N ILE A 187 -15.39 6.59 13.00
CA ILE A 187 -14.15 6.20 12.32
C ILE A 187 -14.17 4.69 12.01
N MET A 188 -14.79 3.89 12.88
CA MET A 188 -14.97 2.46 12.64
C MET A 188 -15.96 2.20 11.50
N ALA A 189 -17.06 2.96 11.41
CA ALA A 189 -17.99 2.88 10.28
C ALA A 189 -17.32 3.24 8.94
N ASP A 190 -16.29 4.08 8.95
CA ASP A 190 -15.54 4.41 7.74
C ASP A 190 -14.66 3.26 7.23
N VAL A 191 -14.33 2.26 8.06
CA VAL A 191 -13.66 1.02 7.62
C VAL A 191 -14.60 0.19 6.73
N GLU A 192 -15.89 0.11 7.08
CA GLU A 192 -16.90 -0.55 6.26
C GLU A 192 -17.03 0.15 4.89
N LYS A 193 -17.10 1.49 4.89
CA LYS A 193 -17.12 2.29 3.66
C LYS A 193 -15.87 2.09 2.82
N LEU A 194 -14.69 2.04 3.44
CA LEU A 194 -13.42 1.74 2.78
C LEU A 194 -13.48 0.38 2.08
N LEU A 195 -13.90 -0.68 2.77
CA LEU A 195 -14.01 -2.01 2.19
C LEU A 195 -15.00 -2.06 1.02
N ARG A 196 -16.17 -1.42 1.14
CA ARG A 196 -17.13 -1.29 0.03
C ARG A 196 -16.54 -0.52 -1.16
N HIS A 197 -15.83 0.58 -0.89
CA HIS A 197 -15.15 1.37 -1.93
C HIS A 197 -14.11 0.53 -2.66
N VAL A 198 -13.37 -0.30 -1.93
CA VAL A 198 -12.37 -1.20 -2.52
C VAL A 198 -13.02 -2.24 -3.40
N ALA A 199 -14.06 -2.91 -2.89
CA ALA A 199 -14.83 -3.90 -3.62
C ALA A 199 -15.46 -3.36 -4.91
N TYR A 200 -15.88 -2.09 -4.91
CA TYR A 200 -16.53 -1.46 -6.06
C TYR A 200 -15.55 -0.94 -7.11
N ASN A 201 -14.40 -0.40 -6.69
CA ASN A 201 -13.49 0.31 -7.61
C ASN A 201 -12.29 -0.53 -8.05
N PHE A 202 -11.97 -1.61 -7.34
CA PHE A 202 -10.78 -2.43 -7.58
C PHE A 202 -11.09 -3.93 -7.63
N SER A 203 -12.33 -4.32 -7.94
CA SER A 203 -12.75 -5.73 -8.05
C SER A 203 -11.88 -6.56 -8.99
N ASP A 204 -11.37 -5.92 -10.03
CA ASP A 204 -10.66 -6.56 -11.14
C ASP A 204 -9.13 -6.47 -10.99
N THR A 205 -8.64 -5.89 -9.90
CA THR A 205 -7.19 -5.72 -9.67
C THR A 205 -6.74 -6.15 -8.29
N ILE A 206 -7.60 -6.08 -7.26
CA ILE A 206 -7.21 -6.36 -5.87
C ILE A 206 -6.98 -7.86 -5.66
N ILE A 207 -5.81 -8.19 -5.11
CA ILE A 207 -5.35 -9.56 -4.85
C ILE A 207 -5.25 -9.81 -3.34
N ARG A 208 -4.80 -8.81 -2.56
CA ARG A 208 -4.61 -8.94 -1.12
C ARG A 208 -5.24 -7.77 -0.35
N VAL A 209 -6.03 -8.08 0.68
CA VAL A 209 -6.59 -7.10 1.62
C VAL A 209 -6.23 -7.52 3.04
N GLN A 210 -5.64 -6.60 3.80
CA GLN A 210 -5.30 -6.82 5.21
C GLN A 210 -5.89 -5.73 6.08
N ILE A 211 -6.67 -6.09 7.09
CA ILE A 211 -7.29 -5.17 8.05
C ILE A 211 -6.84 -5.59 9.45
N CYS A 212 -5.86 -4.89 9.98
CA CYS A 212 -5.27 -5.14 11.30
C CYS A 212 -5.82 -4.13 12.31
N LEU A 213 -6.99 -4.42 12.88
CA LEU A 213 -7.61 -3.61 13.94
C LEU A 213 -7.32 -4.21 15.32
N TRP A 214 -7.60 -3.43 16.36
CA TRP A 214 -7.52 -3.91 17.74
C TRP A 214 -8.57 -5.02 17.98
N PRO A 215 -8.25 -6.13 18.67
CA PRO A 215 -9.16 -7.28 18.81
C PRO A 215 -10.54 -6.94 19.40
N GLU A 216 -10.59 -5.97 20.31
CA GLU A 216 -11.82 -5.55 20.99
C GLU A 216 -12.67 -4.57 20.17
N ALA A 217 -12.17 -4.07 19.03
CA ALA A 217 -12.90 -3.17 18.16
C ALA A 217 -14.13 -3.87 17.56
N VAL A 218 -15.32 -3.36 17.88
CA VAL A 218 -16.56 -3.75 17.21
C VAL A 218 -16.69 -2.89 15.96
N VAL A 219 -16.47 -3.49 14.79
CA VAL A 219 -16.55 -2.81 13.50
C VAL A 219 -17.58 -3.52 12.64
N PRO A 220 -18.60 -2.83 12.10
CA PRO A 220 -19.66 -3.44 11.30
C PRO A 220 -19.15 -3.76 9.88
N VAL A 221 -18.19 -4.68 9.73
CA VAL A 221 -17.58 -5.00 8.44
C VAL A 221 -18.22 -6.19 7.74
N ASP A 222 -19.10 -6.94 8.41
CA ASP A 222 -19.66 -8.21 7.92
C ASP A 222 -20.19 -8.14 6.48
N GLU A 223 -21.10 -7.21 6.21
CA GLU A 223 -21.65 -7.03 4.86
C GLU A 223 -20.59 -6.59 3.84
N ALA A 224 -19.67 -5.72 4.27
CA ALA A 224 -18.61 -5.23 3.41
C ALA A 224 -17.60 -6.33 3.05
N LEU A 225 -17.32 -7.26 3.97
CA LEU A 225 -16.48 -8.43 3.73
C LEU A 225 -17.15 -9.39 2.75
N VAL A 226 -18.44 -9.69 2.92
CA VAL A 226 -19.19 -10.50 1.94
C VAL A 226 -19.20 -9.82 0.57
N ASN A 227 -19.37 -8.50 0.53
CA ASN A 227 -19.32 -7.73 -0.72
C ASN A 227 -17.93 -7.79 -1.39
N LEU A 228 -16.87 -7.65 -0.60
CA LEU A 228 -15.49 -7.76 -1.07
C LEU A 228 -15.22 -9.15 -1.66
N VAL A 229 -15.53 -10.22 -0.93
CA VAL A 229 -15.32 -11.59 -1.40
C VAL A 229 -16.23 -11.94 -2.58
N SER A 230 -17.44 -11.42 -2.66
CA SER A 230 -18.31 -11.70 -3.83
C SER A 230 -17.88 -10.97 -5.10
N ARG A 231 -17.35 -9.75 -5.01
CA ARG A 231 -16.98 -8.93 -6.17
C ARG A 231 -15.54 -9.11 -6.63
N CYS A 232 -14.61 -9.23 -5.69
CA CYS A 232 -13.18 -9.27 -6.00
C CYS A 232 -12.76 -10.69 -6.36
N HIS A 233 -13.03 -11.09 -7.60
CA HIS A 233 -12.71 -12.44 -8.08
C HIS A 233 -11.20 -12.71 -8.09
N LEU A 234 -10.33 -11.68 -8.18
CA LEU A 234 -8.88 -11.81 -8.07
C LEU A 234 -8.33 -11.90 -6.64
N LEU A 235 -9.17 -11.71 -5.62
CA LEU A 235 -8.77 -11.74 -4.22
C LEU A 235 -8.29 -13.15 -3.83
N ARG A 236 -7.00 -13.25 -3.49
CA ARG A 236 -6.32 -14.47 -3.03
C ARG A 236 -6.01 -14.42 -1.56
N GLU A 237 -5.83 -13.22 -0.99
CA GLU A 237 -5.47 -13.07 0.41
C GLU A 237 -6.36 -12.08 1.13
N LEU A 238 -6.99 -12.52 2.21
CA LEU A 238 -7.82 -11.70 3.08
C LEU A 238 -7.44 -11.94 4.53
N SER A 239 -6.76 -10.99 5.17
CA SER A 239 -6.47 -11.05 6.61
C SER A 239 -7.29 -9.98 7.32
N VAL A 240 -8.14 -10.36 8.27
CA VAL A 240 -9.01 -9.44 9.02
C VAL A 240 -8.97 -9.79 10.50
N THR A 241 -8.60 -8.80 11.30
CA THR A 241 -8.66 -8.86 12.76
C THR A 241 -9.86 -8.05 13.23
N CYS A 242 -11.03 -8.70 13.35
CA CYS A 242 -12.23 -8.09 13.93
C CYS A 242 -13.23 -9.16 14.37
N ARG A 243 -14.26 -8.74 15.13
CA ARG A 243 -15.44 -9.58 15.36
C ARG A 243 -16.21 -9.78 14.06
N ILE A 244 -16.55 -11.03 13.76
CA ILE A 244 -17.39 -11.43 12.61
C ILE A 244 -18.40 -12.44 13.13
N VAL A 245 -19.67 -12.29 12.76
CA VAL A 245 -20.70 -13.26 13.17
C VAL A 245 -20.63 -14.53 12.32
N PRO A 246 -20.93 -15.73 12.87
CA PRO A 246 -20.84 -16.98 12.12
C PRO A 246 -21.65 -17.01 10.82
N GLU A 247 -22.80 -16.36 10.78
CA GLU A 247 -23.68 -16.27 9.60
C GLU A 247 -22.99 -15.54 8.43
N THR A 248 -22.09 -14.60 8.73
CA THR A 248 -21.27 -13.92 7.73
C THR A 248 -20.26 -14.88 7.11
N LEU A 249 -19.68 -15.76 7.92
CA LEU A 249 -18.74 -16.78 7.45
C LEU A 249 -19.45 -17.83 6.59
N ASP A 250 -20.68 -18.21 6.95
CA ASP A 250 -21.49 -19.11 6.12
C ASP A 250 -21.75 -18.50 4.73
N LYS A 251 -22.04 -17.19 4.66
CA LYS A 251 -22.18 -16.46 3.38
C LYS A 251 -20.87 -16.41 2.60
N ILE A 252 -19.74 -16.14 3.25
CA ILE A 252 -18.42 -16.10 2.61
C ILE A 252 -18.07 -17.49 2.06
N GLU A 253 -18.28 -18.55 2.83
CA GLU A 253 -18.03 -19.94 2.40
C GLU A 253 -18.88 -20.29 1.18
N ALA A 254 -20.19 -19.95 1.19
CA ALA A 254 -21.05 -20.20 0.04
C ALA A 254 -20.54 -19.50 -1.24
N VAL A 255 -20.04 -18.27 -1.11
CA VAL A 255 -19.43 -17.54 -2.23
C VAL A 255 -18.14 -18.23 -2.68
N LEU A 256 -17.24 -18.60 -1.75
CA LEU A 256 -15.97 -19.24 -2.06
C LEU A 256 -16.15 -20.61 -2.72
N ALA A 257 -17.07 -21.43 -2.21
CA ALA A 257 -17.40 -22.74 -2.78
C ALA A 257 -17.94 -22.66 -4.21
N SER A 258 -18.53 -21.52 -4.60
CA SER A 258 -19.02 -21.30 -5.97
C SER A 258 -17.92 -20.86 -6.97
N ARG A 259 -16.72 -20.51 -6.49
CA ARG A 259 -15.63 -20.05 -7.37
C ARG A 259 -14.92 -21.25 -8.01
N GLN A 260 -14.95 -21.33 -9.35
CA GLN A 260 -14.32 -22.43 -10.09
C GLN A 260 -12.80 -22.26 -10.26
N ASP A 261 -12.31 -21.03 -10.48
CA ASP A 261 -10.93 -20.80 -10.96
C ASP A 261 -10.04 -19.93 -10.04
N ASN A 262 -10.59 -19.36 -8.95
CA ASN A 262 -9.80 -18.49 -8.07
C ASN A 262 -10.11 -18.72 -6.59
N VAL A 263 -9.42 -19.70 -6.03
CA VAL A 263 -9.52 -20.08 -4.62
C VAL A 263 -8.82 -19.00 -3.80
N LEU A 264 -9.54 -18.42 -2.83
CA LEU A 264 -8.93 -17.61 -1.80
C LEU A 264 -7.83 -18.44 -1.11
N GLU A 265 -6.58 -18.13 -1.41
CA GLU A 265 -5.42 -18.92 -1.01
C GLU A 265 -5.20 -18.85 0.49
N THR A 266 -5.34 -17.65 1.05
CA THR A 266 -5.22 -17.40 2.48
C THR A 266 -6.35 -16.49 2.93
N MET A 267 -7.18 -17.00 3.83
CA MET A 267 -7.98 -16.15 4.70
C MET A 267 -7.34 -16.25 6.08
N GLU A 268 -7.13 -15.16 6.79
CA GLU A 268 -6.80 -15.17 8.21
C GLU A 268 -7.87 -14.34 8.90
N LEU A 269 -8.71 -15.00 9.68
CA LEU A 269 -9.69 -14.32 10.53
C LEU A 269 -9.23 -14.44 11.96
N ARG A 270 -9.13 -13.31 12.65
CA ARG A 270 -8.98 -13.28 14.11
C ARG A 270 -10.31 -12.95 14.74
N LEU A 271 -10.99 -14.01 15.15
CA LEU A 271 -12.36 -13.98 15.66
C LEU A 271 -12.36 -13.78 17.18
N VAL A 272 -13.18 -12.86 17.69
CA VAL A 272 -13.30 -12.55 19.12
C VAL A 272 -14.72 -12.84 19.61
N GLY A 273 -14.88 -13.65 20.66
CA GLY A 273 -16.18 -13.91 21.32
C GLY A 273 -16.91 -15.18 20.88
N PHE A 274 -16.19 -16.20 20.39
CA PHE A 274 -16.77 -17.50 20.01
C PHE A 274 -16.94 -18.42 21.24
N THR A 275 -17.96 -19.28 21.24
CA THR A 275 -18.21 -20.25 22.32
C THR A 275 -17.17 -21.36 22.34
N GLN A 276 -17.00 -22.06 23.48
CA GLN A 276 -16.07 -23.20 23.63
C GLN A 276 -16.28 -24.31 22.59
N GLU A 277 -17.48 -24.45 22.02
CA GLU A 277 -17.75 -25.43 20.97
C GLU A 277 -17.05 -25.10 19.65
N MET A 278 -16.88 -23.81 19.35
CA MET A 278 -16.32 -23.35 18.08
C MET A 278 -14.79 -23.36 18.08
N THR A 279 -14.17 -23.48 19.25
CA THR A 279 -12.73 -23.71 19.42
C THR A 279 -12.35 -25.20 19.40
N ALA A 280 -13.34 -26.10 19.28
CA ALA A 280 -13.08 -27.53 19.19
C ALA A 280 -12.20 -27.84 17.95
N PRO A 281 -11.17 -28.70 18.10
CA PRO A 281 -10.29 -29.07 17.00
C PRO A 281 -11.08 -29.57 15.78
N GLY A 282 -10.84 -28.96 14.62
CA GLY A 282 -11.49 -29.33 13.36
C GLY A 282 -12.95 -28.87 13.19
N TYR A 283 -13.54 -28.12 14.13
CA TYR A 283 -14.87 -27.51 13.94
C TYR A 283 -14.87 -26.58 12.71
N ILE A 284 -13.91 -25.66 12.65
CA ILE A 284 -13.75 -24.71 11.53
C ILE A 284 -13.66 -25.43 10.19
N ARG A 285 -12.74 -26.40 10.07
CA ARG A 285 -12.51 -27.10 8.80
C ARG A 285 -13.73 -27.89 8.32
N ARG A 286 -14.62 -28.28 9.24
CA ARG A 286 -15.88 -28.95 8.90
C ARG A 286 -16.96 -27.97 8.45
N ARG A 287 -17.08 -26.81 9.10
CA ARG A 287 -18.12 -25.81 8.78
C ARG A 287 -17.76 -24.94 7.58
N TRP A 288 -16.49 -24.55 7.46
CA TRP A 288 -15.97 -23.66 6.42
C TRP A 288 -14.71 -24.23 5.77
N PRO A 289 -14.85 -25.32 4.99
CA PRO A 289 -13.72 -26.03 4.40
C PRO A 289 -12.92 -25.19 3.38
N SER A 290 -13.54 -24.18 2.75
CA SER A 290 -12.85 -23.30 1.81
C SER A 290 -12.00 -22.23 2.50
N ILE A 291 -12.15 -22.05 3.82
CA ILE A 291 -11.37 -21.12 4.63
C ILE A 291 -10.13 -21.84 5.19
N LYS A 292 -8.97 -21.63 4.56
CA LYS A 292 -7.75 -22.42 4.85
C LYS A 292 -7.11 -22.16 6.21
N THR A 293 -7.17 -20.93 6.71
CA THR A 293 -6.53 -20.54 7.98
C THR A 293 -7.50 -19.69 8.81
N MET A 294 -7.59 -19.98 10.11
CA MET A 294 -8.21 -19.08 11.08
C MET A 294 -7.37 -19.11 12.35
N ALA A 295 -7.23 -17.95 12.97
CA ALA A 295 -6.55 -17.82 14.24
C ALA A 295 -7.55 -17.31 15.28
N PHE A 296 -7.56 -17.90 16.48
CA PHE A 296 -8.36 -17.39 17.59
C PHE A 296 -7.49 -16.54 18.50
N CYS A 297 -8.06 -15.48 19.07
CA CYS A 297 -7.46 -14.66 20.12
C CYS A 297 -8.38 -14.62 21.33
#